data_AF-A0A951EYL0-F1
#
_entry.id   AF-A0A951EYL0-F1
#
_cell.length_a   1.000
_cell.length_b   1.000
_cell.length_c   1.000
_cell.angle_alpha   90.00
_cell.angle_beta   90.00
_cell.angle_gamma   90.00
#
_symmetry.space_group_name_H-M   'P 1'
#
loop_
_entity.id
_entity.type
_entity.pdbx_description
1 polymer ?
#
loop_
_entity_poly.entity_id
_entity_poly.type
_entity_poly.pdbx_seq_one_letter_code
_entity_poly.pdbx_strand_id
1 'polypeptide(L)'
;MKLTLAAGFVMAALGISAIAQDWYHEREERFRGEEWRAHVFLNVRTDLDHIWSANRASDRERARLDRTKEELTKMQADLDAGRFDNGLLNDVIDSLRKSSNDERLSSRDRDVLANDVVRLKDYQDHHNNWLHH
;
A
#
# COMPACT_ATOMS: atom_id res chain seq x y z
N MET A 1 -14.00 -56.17 22.66
CA MET A 1 -14.67 -54.85 22.80
C MET A 1 -13.74 -53.81 22.18
N LYS A 2 -14.26 -52.97 21.29
CA LYS A 2 -13.51 -52.14 20.34
C LYS A 2 -12.91 -50.91 21.06
N LEU A 3 -11.60 -50.70 20.94
CA LEU A 3 -10.93 -49.44 21.30
C LEU A 3 -11.33 -48.37 20.28
N THR A 4 -12.06 -47.36 20.71
CA THR A 4 -12.39 -46.19 19.90
C THR A 4 -11.27 -45.16 20.03
N LEU A 5 -10.38 -45.12 19.04
CA LEU A 5 -9.47 -43.99 18.78
C LEU A 5 -10.29 -42.85 18.17
N ALA A 6 -10.66 -41.86 18.99
CA ALA A 6 -11.15 -40.59 18.50
C ALA A 6 -9.94 -39.73 18.08
N ALA A 7 -9.56 -39.82 16.81
CA ALA A 7 -8.63 -38.89 16.20
C ALA A 7 -9.33 -37.52 16.07
N GLY A 8 -8.95 -36.58 16.95
CA GLY A 8 -9.36 -35.19 16.85
C GLY A 8 -8.72 -34.55 15.60
N PHE A 9 -9.55 -34.29 14.60
CA PHE A 9 -9.17 -33.55 13.40
C PHE A 9 -8.91 -32.09 13.80
N VAL A 10 -7.64 -31.68 13.86
CA VAL A 10 -7.25 -30.26 13.88
C VAL A 10 -7.52 -29.72 12.48
N MET A 11 -8.71 -29.14 12.26
CA MET A 11 -9.03 -28.46 11.01
C MET A 11 -8.16 -27.21 10.88
N ALA A 12 -7.28 -27.25 9.89
CA ALA A 12 -6.31 -26.23 9.55
C ALA A 12 -7.00 -24.90 9.17
N ALA A 13 -6.63 -23.82 9.86
CA ALA A 13 -6.99 -22.45 9.51
C ALA A 13 -6.07 -21.90 8.39
N LEU A 14 -6.00 -22.55 7.24
CA LEU A 14 -5.10 -22.16 6.12
C LEU A 14 -5.82 -21.48 4.94
N GLY A 15 -7.12 -21.20 5.05
CA GLY A 15 -7.90 -20.64 3.93
C GLY A 15 -7.66 -19.15 3.65
N ILE A 16 -7.14 -18.37 4.61
CA ILE A 16 -6.97 -16.92 4.47
C ILE A 16 -5.60 -16.55 3.85
N SER A 17 -4.65 -17.48 3.86
CA SER A 17 -3.27 -17.19 3.43
C SER A 17 -3.09 -17.05 1.91
N ALA A 18 -3.85 -17.79 1.10
CA ALA A 18 -3.62 -17.83 -0.35
C ALA A 18 -3.90 -16.48 -1.03
N ILE A 19 -5.03 -15.84 -0.72
CA ILE A 19 -5.44 -14.56 -1.34
C ILE A 19 -4.54 -13.42 -0.86
N ALA A 20 -4.18 -13.41 0.42
CA ALA A 20 -3.26 -12.40 0.96
C ALA A 20 -1.87 -12.54 0.33
N GLN A 21 -1.34 -13.76 0.18
CA GLN A 21 -0.04 -13.99 -0.45
C GLN A 21 -0.03 -13.57 -1.93
N ASP A 22 -1.13 -13.79 -2.64
CA ASP A 22 -1.29 -13.40 -4.04
C ASP A 22 -1.13 -11.90 -4.23
N TRP A 23 -1.81 -11.10 -3.40
CA TRP A 23 -1.76 -9.64 -3.49
C TRP A 23 -0.35 -9.06 -3.24
N TYR A 24 0.40 -9.59 -2.27
CA TYR A 24 1.78 -9.12 -2.04
C TYR A 24 2.68 -9.45 -3.24
N HIS A 25 2.44 -10.56 -3.93
CA HIS A 25 3.17 -10.90 -5.15
C HIS A 25 2.81 -9.95 -6.30
N GLU A 26 1.52 -9.69 -6.53
CA GLU A 26 1.05 -8.70 -7.51
C GLU A 26 1.62 -7.31 -7.23
N ARG A 27 1.73 -6.91 -5.96
CA ARG A 27 2.39 -5.66 -5.56
C ARG A 27 3.85 -5.64 -5.98
N GLU A 28 4.60 -6.71 -5.71
CA GLU A 28 6.01 -6.80 -6.13
C GLU A 28 6.15 -6.69 -7.65
N GLU A 29 5.22 -7.25 -8.42
CA GLU A 29 5.19 -7.11 -9.88
C GLU A 29 4.95 -5.67 -10.33
N ARG A 30 4.03 -4.93 -9.69
CA ARG A 30 3.75 -3.52 -10.01
C ARG A 30 4.94 -2.59 -9.77
N PHE A 31 5.84 -2.95 -8.86
CA PHE A 31 7.08 -2.20 -8.57
C PHE A 31 8.33 -2.79 -9.26
N ARG A 32 8.17 -3.75 -10.17
CA ARG A 32 9.28 -4.35 -10.91
C ARG A 32 9.70 -3.47 -12.08
N GLY A 33 11.02 -3.36 -12.30
CA GLY A 33 11.57 -2.60 -13.42
C GLY A 33 11.44 -1.08 -13.23
N GLU A 34 11.17 -0.36 -14.33
CA GLU A 34 11.08 1.12 -14.33
C GLU A 34 9.66 1.65 -14.56
N GLU A 35 8.74 0.81 -15.05
CA GLU A 35 7.34 1.17 -15.38
C GLU A 35 6.57 1.71 -14.17
N TRP A 36 6.95 1.31 -12.96
CA TRP A 36 6.31 1.78 -11.73
C TRP A 36 6.39 3.30 -11.56
N ARG A 37 7.39 3.97 -12.16
CA ARG A 37 7.60 5.42 -12.04
C ARG A 37 6.40 6.19 -12.62
N ALA A 38 5.88 5.74 -13.76
CA ALA A 38 4.73 6.36 -14.42
C ALA A 38 3.43 6.17 -13.62
N HIS A 39 3.36 5.17 -12.74
CA HIS A 39 2.15 4.77 -12.02
C HIS A 39 2.33 4.78 -10.50
N VAL A 40 3.36 5.48 -9.98
CA VAL A 40 3.75 5.38 -8.57
C VAL A 40 2.60 5.79 -7.65
N PHE A 41 1.90 6.88 -7.96
CA PHE A 41 0.83 7.39 -7.12
C PHE A 41 -0.40 6.47 -7.15
N LEU A 42 -0.72 5.90 -8.32
CA LEU A 42 -1.77 4.89 -8.47
C LEU A 42 -1.45 3.61 -7.68
N ASN A 43 -0.20 3.15 -7.75
CA ASN A 43 0.24 1.94 -7.05
C ASN A 43 0.11 2.10 -5.54
N VAL A 44 0.63 3.21 -4.99
CA VAL A 44 0.53 3.53 -3.57
C VAL A 44 -0.92 3.70 -3.11
N ARG A 45 -1.78 4.33 -3.93
CA ARG A 45 -3.22 4.42 -3.61
C ARG A 45 -3.85 3.03 -3.50
N THR A 46 -3.52 2.13 -4.42
CA THR A 46 -4.02 0.76 -4.42
C THR A 46 -3.57 0.00 -3.16
N ASP A 47 -2.33 0.22 -2.72
CA ASP A 47 -1.81 -0.35 -1.47
C ASP A 47 -2.57 0.18 -0.25
N LEU A 48 -2.84 1.48 -0.23
CA LEU A 48 -3.64 2.10 0.82
C LEU A 48 -5.10 1.61 0.83
N ASP A 49 -5.70 1.41 -0.34
CA ASP A 49 -7.03 0.83 -0.49
C ASP A 49 -7.08 -0.62 0.03
N HIS A 50 -6.09 -1.45 -0.33
CA HIS A 50 -5.99 -2.83 0.14
C HIS A 50 -5.88 -2.89 1.67
N ILE A 51 -4.89 -2.19 2.24
CA ILE A 51 -4.57 -2.25 3.67
C ILE A 51 -5.75 -1.79 4.52
N TRP A 52 -6.44 -0.71 4.13
CA TRP A 52 -7.53 -0.17 4.95
C TRP A 52 -8.90 -0.78 4.64
N SER A 53 -9.07 -1.49 3.53
CA SER A 53 -10.28 -2.31 3.29
C SER A 53 -10.46 -3.40 4.36
N ALA A 54 -9.35 -3.93 4.89
CA ALA A 54 -9.35 -4.98 5.90
C ALA A 54 -9.46 -4.45 7.35
N ASN A 55 -9.31 -3.14 7.57
CA ASN A 55 -9.11 -2.57 8.90
C ASN A 55 -10.23 -1.61 9.32
N ARG A 56 -10.60 -1.64 10.60
CA ARG A 56 -11.55 -0.68 11.19
C ARG A 56 -10.81 0.57 11.66
N ALA A 57 -10.73 1.58 10.80
CA ALA A 57 -10.25 2.91 11.13
C ALA A 57 -11.26 3.71 11.99
N SER A 58 -10.78 4.70 12.75
CA SER A 58 -11.65 5.71 13.38
C SER A 58 -12.12 6.74 12.35
N ASP A 59 -13.14 7.53 12.62
CA ASP A 59 -13.66 8.49 11.62
C ASP A 59 -12.62 9.56 11.21
N ARG A 60 -11.83 10.04 12.17
CA ARG A 60 -10.72 10.97 11.88
C ARG A 60 -9.66 10.31 11.01
N GLU A 61 -9.36 9.04 11.28
CA GLU A 61 -8.41 8.26 10.48
C GLU A 61 -8.94 8.08 9.06
N ARG A 62 -10.21 7.65 8.91
CA ARG A 62 -10.88 7.52 7.62
C ARG A 62 -10.80 8.80 6.81
N ALA A 63 -11.16 9.95 7.40
CA ALA A 63 -11.10 11.23 6.72
C ALA A 63 -9.68 11.61 6.27
N ARG A 64 -8.65 11.29 7.07
CA ARG A 64 -7.25 11.49 6.65
C ARG A 64 -6.89 10.59 5.48
N LEU A 65 -7.26 9.30 5.54
CA LEU A 65 -6.96 8.33 4.49
C LEU A 65 -7.68 8.66 3.19
N ASP A 66 -8.95 9.05 3.25
CA ASP A 66 -9.74 9.45 2.08
C ASP A 66 -9.10 10.67 1.41
N ARG A 67 -8.70 11.68 2.20
CA ARG A 67 -7.93 12.81 1.67
C ARG A 67 -6.63 12.35 1.00
N THR A 68 -5.83 11.50 1.65
CA THR A 68 -4.59 11.00 1.04
C THR A 68 -4.84 10.25 -0.27
N LYS A 69 -5.95 9.51 -0.39
CA LYS A 69 -6.35 8.86 -1.66
C LYS A 69 -6.75 9.86 -2.74
N GLU A 70 -7.45 10.92 -2.38
CA GLU A 70 -7.78 12.03 -3.30
C GLU A 70 -6.51 12.74 -3.78
N GLU A 71 -5.57 13.02 -2.87
CA GLU A 71 -4.27 13.63 -3.16
C GLU A 71 -3.47 12.75 -4.12
N LEU A 72 -3.33 11.45 -3.85
CA LEU A 72 -2.67 10.49 -4.75
C LEU A 72 -3.33 10.42 -6.14
N THR A 73 -4.67 10.47 -6.20
CA THR A 73 -5.42 10.48 -7.46
C THR A 73 -5.12 11.74 -8.26
N LYS A 74 -5.12 12.90 -7.60
CA LYS A 74 -4.75 14.18 -8.20
C LYS A 74 -3.31 14.16 -8.70
N MET A 75 -2.38 13.65 -7.90
CA MET A 75 -0.97 13.55 -8.27
C MET A 75 -0.75 12.68 -9.51
N GLN A 76 -1.47 11.55 -9.62
CA GLN A 76 -1.40 10.73 -10.83
C GLN A 76 -1.92 11.51 -12.06
N ALA A 77 -3.07 12.18 -11.93
CA ALA A 77 -3.63 12.97 -13.03
C ALA A 77 -2.75 14.17 -13.42
N ASP A 78 -2.07 14.79 -12.45
CA ASP A 78 -1.10 15.85 -12.69
C ASP A 78 0.14 15.28 -13.40
N LEU A 79 0.66 14.14 -12.95
CA LEU A 79 1.78 13.44 -13.59
C LEU A 79 1.46 13.09 -15.06
N ASP A 80 0.29 12.51 -15.32
CA ASP A 80 -0.17 12.16 -16.67
C ASP A 80 -0.26 13.41 -17.59
N ALA A 81 -0.46 14.59 -16.99
CA ALA A 81 -0.48 15.88 -17.67
C ALA A 81 0.87 16.62 -17.66
N GLY A 82 1.96 15.96 -17.25
CA GLY A 82 3.31 16.53 -17.19
C GLY A 82 3.50 17.59 -16.10
N ARG A 83 2.62 17.62 -15.09
CA ARG A 83 2.72 18.51 -13.92
C ARG A 83 3.20 17.75 -12.69
N PHE A 84 3.92 18.44 -11.82
CA PHE A 84 4.37 17.86 -10.56
C PHE A 84 4.25 18.87 -9.42
N ASP A 85 3.63 18.44 -8.32
CA ASP A 85 3.48 19.23 -7.09
C ASP A 85 4.24 18.56 -5.95
N ASN A 86 5.42 19.10 -5.66
CA ASN A 86 6.28 18.60 -4.59
C ASN A 86 5.69 18.85 -3.19
N GLY A 87 4.88 19.90 -3.02
CA GLY A 87 4.22 20.18 -1.75
C GLY A 87 3.21 19.09 -1.42
N LEU A 88 2.37 18.75 -2.40
CA LEU A 88 1.38 17.69 -2.29
C LEU A 88 2.04 16.32 -2.04
N LEU A 89 3.19 16.04 -2.66
CA LEU A 89 3.94 14.81 -2.40
C LEU A 89 4.41 14.70 -0.94
N ASN A 90 4.88 15.80 -0.35
CA ASN A 90 5.32 15.80 1.05
C ASN A 90 4.16 15.49 1.99
N ASP A 91 2.98 16.05 1.75
CA ASP A 91 1.78 15.80 2.56
C ASP A 91 1.38 14.32 2.52
N VAL A 92 1.41 13.71 1.33
CA VAL A 92 1.16 12.28 1.14
C VAL A 92 2.21 11.43 1.87
N ILE A 93 3.50 11.73 1.69
CA ILE A 93 4.61 11.01 2.36
C ILE A 93 4.44 11.07 3.88
N ASP A 94 4.10 12.23 4.43
CA ASP A 94 3.93 12.39 5.88
C ASP A 94 2.68 11.67 6.40
N SER A 95 1.59 11.61 5.61
CA SER A 95 0.40 10.82 5.95
C SER A 95 0.72 9.33 5.98
N LEU A 96 1.43 8.81 4.97
CA LEU A 96 1.81 7.40 4.89
C LEU A 96 2.79 7.00 5.99
N ARG A 97 3.75 7.88 6.34
CA ARG A 97 4.64 7.69 7.49
C ARG A 97 3.89 7.57 8.81
N LYS A 98 2.82 8.34 9.00
CA LYS A 98 1.98 8.21 10.21
C LYS A 98 1.28 6.86 10.21
N SER A 99 0.71 6.46 9.09
CA SER A 99 0.03 5.17 8.94
C SER A 99 0.97 3.97 9.08
N SER A 100 2.22 4.05 8.57
CA SER A 100 3.22 2.99 8.71
C SER A 100 3.69 2.79 10.16
N ASN A 101 3.42 3.73 11.06
CA ASN A 101 3.70 3.62 12.49
C ASN A 101 2.45 3.28 13.31
N ASP A 102 1.32 2.99 12.68
CA ASP A 102 0.06 2.70 13.36
C ASP A 102 0.02 1.24 13.83
N GLU A 103 0.09 1.03 15.15
CA GLU A 103 0.07 -0.31 15.76
C GLU A 103 -1.23 -1.10 15.52
N ARG A 104 -2.29 -0.46 15.02
CA ARG A 104 -3.52 -1.15 14.62
C ARG A 104 -3.35 -1.96 13.34
N LEU A 105 -2.37 -1.62 12.50
CA LEU A 105 -2.06 -2.37 11.28
C LEU A 105 -1.17 -3.57 11.62
N SER A 106 -1.25 -4.62 10.80
CA SER A 106 -0.31 -5.74 10.91
C SER A 106 1.13 -5.25 10.61
N SER A 107 2.15 -5.94 11.14
CA SER A 107 3.54 -5.59 10.83
C SER A 107 3.81 -5.59 9.32
N ARG A 108 3.20 -6.52 8.58
CA ARG A 108 3.37 -6.63 7.14
C ARG A 108 2.76 -5.45 6.38
N ASP A 109 1.60 -4.96 6.82
CA ASP A 109 0.96 -3.79 6.20
C ASP A 109 1.71 -2.50 6.52
N ARG A 110 2.25 -2.38 7.74
CA ARG A 110 3.14 -1.27 8.10
C ARG A 110 4.40 -1.25 7.21
N ASP A 111 4.98 -2.42 6.95
CA ASP A 111 6.16 -2.56 6.07
C ASP A 111 5.84 -2.17 4.62
N VAL A 112 4.65 -2.49 4.12
CA VAL A 112 4.19 -2.02 2.80
C VAL A 112 4.15 -0.49 2.74
N LEU A 113 3.50 0.16 3.70
CA LEU A 113 3.41 1.62 3.72
C LEU A 113 4.79 2.28 3.90
N ALA A 114 5.67 1.65 4.67
CA ALA A 114 7.05 2.11 4.80
C ALA A 114 7.82 1.97 3.46
N ASN A 115 7.59 0.89 2.71
CA ASN A 115 8.15 0.72 1.37
C ASN A 115 7.61 1.78 0.39
N ASP A 116 6.31 2.09 0.44
CA ASP A 116 5.69 3.14 -0.37
C ASP A 116 6.32 4.50 -0.10
N VAL A 117 6.57 4.84 1.17
CA VAL A 117 7.30 6.06 1.55
C VAL A 117 8.68 6.11 0.91
N VAL A 118 9.40 4.99 0.86
CA VAL A 118 10.71 4.92 0.19
C VAL A 118 10.56 5.13 -1.32
N ARG A 119 9.56 4.52 -1.96
CA ARG A 119 9.30 4.67 -3.40
C ARG A 119 8.91 6.10 -3.78
N LEU A 120 8.07 6.75 -2.98
CA LEU A 120 7.66 8.13 -3.20
C LEU A 120 8.84 9.10 -3.05
N LYS A 121 9.76 8.83 -2.12
CA LYS A 121 11.00 9.59 -1.98
C LYS A 121 11.96 9.37 -3.15
N ASP A 122 12.13 8.13 -3.56
CA ASP A 122 12.93 7.81 -4.75
C ASP A 122 12.38 8.53 -5.99
N TYR A 123 11.04 8.57 -6.12
CA TYR A 123 10.39 9.38 -7.14
C TYR A 123 10.65 10.88 -6.95
N GLN A 124 10.46 11.42 -5.74
CA GLN A 124 10.72 12.81 -5.43
C GLN A 124 12.14 13.25 -5.84
N ASP A 125 13.14 12.45 -5.49
CA ASP A 125 14.55 12.77 -5.69
C ASP A 125 14.97 12.71 -7.18
N HIS A 126 14.29 11.89 -7.98
CA HIS A 126 14.72 11.59 -9.35
C HIS A 126 13.73 11.98 -10.46
N HIS A 127 12.50 12.41 -10.15
CA HIS A 127 11.44 12.64 -11.15
C HIS A 127 11.86 13.57 -12.29
N ASN A 128 12.65 14.61 -12.01
CA ASN A 128 13.18 15.50 -13.04
C ASN A 128 13.99 14.75 -14.10
N ASN A 129 14.81 13.78 -13.69
CA ASN A 129 15.60 12.98 -14.63
C ASN A 129 14.74 12.02 -15.46
N TRP A 130 13.62 11.57 -14.90
CA TRP A 130 12.73 10.60 -15.56
C TRP A 130 11.74 11.25 -16.52
N LEU A 131 11.41 12.53 -16.33
CA LEU A 131 10.55 13.31 -17.21
C LEU A 131 11.28 13.89 -18.45
N HIS A 132 12.61 13.77 -18.51
CA HIS A 132 13.44 14.36 -19.57
C HIS A 132 13.89 13.37 -20.66
N HIS A 133 13.23 12.21 -20.79
CA HIS A 133 13.54 11.19 -21.80
C HIS A 133 12.40 11.00 -22.82
#